data_AF-G7H4Y8-F1
#
_entry.id   AF-G7H4Y8-F1
#
_cell.length_a   1.000
_cell.length_b   1.000
_cell.length_c   1.000
_cell.angle_alpha   90.00
_cell.angle_beta   90.00
_cell.angle_gamma   90.00
#
_symmetry.space_group_name_H-M   'P 1'
#
loop_
_entity.id
_entity.type
_entity.pdbx_description
1 polymer ?
#
loop_
_entity_poly.entity_id
_entity_poly.type
_entity_poly.pdbx_seq_one_letter_code
_entity_poly.pdbx_strand_id
1 'polypeptide(L)'
;MTATVSEIVTPMIPGFDAAITMAEAVACDNPTWWNDVRSHSPDAAYASSVLLAELIRAHAHRMGVPVSDIWERIRTAGELPT
;
A
#
# COMPACT_ATOMS: atom_id res chain seq x y z
N MET A 1 20.69 -39.63 10.66
CA MET A 1 20.78 -38.24 11.16
C MET A 1 20.01 -37.39 10.16
N THR A 2 18.72 -37.15 10.43
CA THR A 2 17.78 -36.55 9.48
C THR A 2 17.60 -35.10 9.90
N ALA A 3 18.07 -34.16 9.07
CA ALA A 3 17.89 -32.73 9.33
C ALA A 3 16.42 -32.36 9.06
N THR A 4 15.70 -31.95 10.10
CA THR A 4 14.39 -31.32 9.98
C THR A 4 14.56 -29.97 9.29
N VAL A 5 14.00 -29.82 8.09
CA VAL A 5 13.83 -28.52 7.45
C VAL A 5 12.87 -27.74 8.34
N SER A 6 13.38 -26.72 9.06
CA SER A 6 12.51 -25.75 9.73
C SER A 6 11.70 -25.05 8.66
N GLU A 7 10.41 -25.34 8.62
CA GLU A 7 9.42 -24.60 7.86
C GLU A 7 9.52 -23.13 8.30
N ILE A 8 9.93 -22.27 7.38
CA ILE A 8 9.88 -20.82 7.60
C ILE A 8 8.40 -20.48 7.62
N VAL A 9 7.80 -20.47 8.81
CA VAL A 9 6.47 -19.90 9.01
C VAL A 9 6.63 -18.41 8.80
N THR A 10 6.38 -17.94 7.58
CA THR A 10 6.21 -16.52 7.32
C THR A 10 5.03 -16.08 8.19
N PRO A 11 5.22 -15.17 9.17
CA PRO A 11 4.10 -14.70 9.96
C PRO A 11 3.09 -14.12 9.00
N MET A 12 1.87 -14.65 9.02
CA MET A 12 0.76 -14.11 8.25
C MET A 12 0.46 -12.74 8.85
N ILE A 13 1.01 -11.68 8.26
CA ILE A 13 0.80 -10.31 8.71
C ILE A 13 -0.65 -9.96 8.30
N PRO A 14 -1.58 -9.78 9.25
CA PRO A 14 -2.96 -9.43 8.91
C PRO A 14 -2.97 -8.18 8.02
N GLY A 15 -3.74 -8.22 6.94
CA GLY A 15 -3.84 -7.14 5.96
C GLY A 15 -2.76 -7.09 4.88
N PHE A 16 -1.72 -7.92 4.94
CA PHE A 16 -0.70 -7.98 3.90
C PHE A 16 -1.25 -8.52 2.57
N ASP A 17 -2.11 -9.56 2.64
CA ASP A 17 -2.79 -10.11 1.46
C ASP A 17 -3.70 -9.07 0.81
N ALA A 18 -4.45 -8.31 1.62
CA ALA A 18 -5.30 -7.23 1.11
C ALA A 18 -4.46 -6.17 0.38
N ALA A 19 -3.30 -5.78 0.93
CA ALA A 19 -2.41 -4.83 0.28
C ALA A 19 -1.83 -5.36 -1.05
N ILE A 20 -1.46 -6.65 -1.10
CA ILE A 20 -0.97 -7.29 -2.34
C ILE A 20 -2.09 -7.31 -3.39
N THR A 21 -3.27 -7.83 -3.05
CA THR A 21 -4.40 -7.91 -3.98
C THR A 21 -4.83 -6.53 -4.48
N MET A 22 -4.79 -5.52 -3.61
CA MET A 22 -5.02 -4.13 -4.00
C MET A 22 -3.94 -3.62 -4.97
N ALA A 23 -2.66 -3.90 -4.72
CA ALA A 23 -1.57 -3.53 -5.62
C ALA A 23 -1.70 -4.22 -7.01
N GLU A 24 -2.09 -5.49 -7.03
CA GLU A 24 -2.37 -6.22 -8.28
C GLU A 24 -3.54 -5.60 -9.05
N ALA A 25 -4.61 -5.21 -8.36
CA ALA A 25 -5.73 -4.52 -8.99
C ALA A 25 -5.32 -3.22 -9.67
N VAL A 26 -4.40 -2.45 -9.08
CA VAL A 26 -3.82 -1.26 -9.70
C VAL A 26 -2.94 -1.62 -10.89
N ALA A 27 -2.09 -2.64 -10.78
CA ALA A 27 -1.23 -3.07 -11.87
C ALA A 27 -2.02 -3.55 -13.10
N CYS A 28 -3.23 -4.08 -12.89
CA CYS A 28 -4.17 -4.48 -13.93
C CYS A 28 -5.13 -3.35 -14.39
N ASP A 29 -4.98 -2.12 -13.89
CA ASP A 29 -5.89 -0.99 -14.14
C ASP A 29 -7.37 -1.38 -13.94
N ASN A 30 -7.65 -2.14 -12.88
CA ASN A 30 -8.97 -2.71 -12.60
C ASN A 30 -9.59 -2.06 -11.35
N PRO A 31 -10.26 -0.90 -11.48
CA PRO A 31 -10.86 -0.19 -10.36
C PRO A 31 -12.04 -0.95 -9.74
N THR A 32 -12.69 -1.85 -10.48
CA THR A 32 -13.76 -2.71 -9.94
C THR A 32 -13.19 -3.70 -8.95
N TRP A 33 -12.09 -4.36 -9.30
CA TRP A 33 -11.40 -5.29 -8.41
C TRP A 33 -10.84 -4.57 -7.17
N TRP A 34 -10.24 -3.39 -7.35
CA TRP A 34 -9.81 -2.56 -6.22
C TRP A 34 -10.96 -2.26 -5.26
N ASN A 35 -12.12 -1.83 -5.79
CA ASN A 35 -13.29 -1.52 -4.98
C ASN A 35 -13.88 -2.75 -4.30
N ASP A 36 -13.83 -3.91 -4.95
CA ASP A 36 -14.28 -5.17 -4.38
C ASP A 36 -13.43 -5.55 -3.14
N VAL A 37 -12.10 -5.55 -3.28
CA VAL A 37 -11.19 -5.80 -2.15
C VAL A 37 -11.40 -4.77 -1.04
N ARG A 38 -11.55 -3.50 -1.41
CA ARG A 38 -11.79 -2.41 -0.46
C ARG A 38 -13.09 -2.58 0.34
N SER A 39 -14.11 -3.21 -0.24
CA SER A 39 -15.42 -3.37 0.39
C SER A 39 -15.51 -4.61 1.27
N HIS A 40 -14.69 -5.63 1.02
CA HIS A 40 -14.78 -6.92 1.69
C HIS A 40 -13.62 -7.21 2.65
N SER A 41 -12.49 -6.49 2.54
CA SER A 41 -11.36 -6.68 3.46
C SER A 41 -11.46 -5.74 4.67
N PRO A 42 -11.43 -6.27 5.91
CA PRO A 42 -11.38 -5.44 7.11
C PRO A 42 -10.09 -4.61 7.20
N ASP A 43 -9.04 -5.03 6.49
CA ASP A 43 -7.73 -4.39 6.48
C ASP A 43 -7.57 -3.39 5.33
N ALA A 44 -8.55 -3.26 4.44
CA ALA A 44 -8.46 -2.42 3.25
C ALA A 44 -8.18 -0.94 3.58
N ALA A 45 -8.75 -0.42 4.67
CA ALA A 45 -8.52 0.96 5.08
C ALA A 45 -7.06 1.17 5.51
N TYR A 46 -6.50 0.21 6.24
CA TYR A 46 -5.09 0.22 6.63
C TYR A 46 -4.18 0.07 5.41
N ALA A 47 -4.43 -0.93 4.55
CA ALA A 47 -3.69 -1.16 3.32
C ALA A 47 -3.69 0.07 2.39
N SER A 48 -4.85 0.70 2.18
CA SER A 48 -4.98 1.93 1.38
C SER A 48 -4.14 3.07 1.97
N SER A 49 -4.12 3.22 3.29
CA SER A 49 -3.35 4.25 3.98
C SER A 49 -1.84 4.03 3.85
N VAL A 50 -1.39 2.77 3.93
CA VAL A 50 0.02 2.40 3.73
C VAL A 50 0.44 2.66 2.29
N LEU A 51 -0.34 2.21 1.30
CA LEU A 51 -0.07 2.44 -0.11
C LEU A 51 -0.01 3.93 -0.46
N LEU A 52 -0.92 4.74 0.10
CA LEU A 52 -0.89 6.20 -0.04
C LEU A 52 0.38 6.81 0.56
N ALA A 53 0.78 6.35 1.76
CA ALA A 53 1.98 6.84 2.41
C ALA A 53 3.26 6.48 1.63
N GLU A 54 3.32 5.31 0.99
CA GLU A 54 4.42 4.92 0.10
C GLU A 54 4.41 5.74 -1.20
N LEU A 55 3.24 5.98 -1.81
CA LEU A 55 3.12 6.83 -2.99
C LEU A 55 3.68 8.25 -2.72
N ILE A 56 3.30 8.84 -1.58
CA ILE A 56 3.75 10.17 -1.17
C ILE A 56 5.26 10.18 -0.93
N ARG A 57 5.80 9.15 -0.25
CA ARG A 57 7.25 8.99 -0.04
C ARG A 57 8.02 8.87 -1.35
N ALA A 58 7.55 8.03 -2.26
CA ALA A 58 8.16 7.86 -3.57
C ALA A 58 8.13 9.16 -4.38
N HIS A 59 7.03 9.91 -4.33
CA HIS A 59 6.93 11.21 -5.00
C HIS A 59 7.91 12.24 -4.39
N ALA A 60 7.95 12.36 -3.06
CA ALA A 60 8.88 13.26 -2.37
C ALA A 60 10.34 12.96 -2.74
N HIS A 61 10.69 11.68 -2.77
CA HIS A 61 12.02 11.22 -3.17
C HIS A 61 12.36 11.59 -4.62
N ARG A 62 11.42 11.42 -5.57
CA ARG A 62 11.61 11.85 -6.98
C ARG A 62 11.82 13.36 -7.11
N MET A 63 11.14 14.14 -6.28
CA MET A 63 11.21 15.61 -6.30
C MET A 63 12.40 16.17 -5.50
N GLY A 64 13.09 15.33 -4.71
CA GLY A 64 14.20 15.78 -3.86
C GLY A 64 13.75 16.66 -2.69
N VAL A 65 12.52 16.50 -2.21
CA VAL A 65 11.95 17.31 -1.12
C VAL A 65 11.55 16.47 0.09
N PRO A 66 11.43 17.06 1.29
CA PRO A 66 10.87 16.38 2.45
C PRO A 66 9.44 15.89 2.22
N VAL A 67 9.11 14.73 2.80
CA VAL A 67 7.75 14.14 2.78
C VAL A 67 6.72 15.07 3.45
N SER A 68 7.13 15.83 4.47
CA SER A 68 6.31 16.84 5.14
C SER A 68 5.75 17.88 4.17
N ASP A 69 6.55 18.28 3.19
CA ASP A 69 6.23 19.37 2.27
C ASP A 69 5.19 18.91 1.26
N ILE A 70 5.25 17.64 0.83
CA ILE A 70 4.20 17.03 0.01
C ILE A 70 2.89 16.95 0.80
N TRP A 71 2.94 16.54 2.07
CA TRP A 71 1.74 16.53 2.92
C TRP A 71 1.13 17.91 3.14
N GLU A 72 1.96 18.94 3.33
CA GLU A 72 1.50 20.32 3.45
C GLU A 72 0.85 20.82 2.16
N ARG A 73 1.43 20.47 1.01
CA ARG A 73 0.85 20.76 -0.29
C ARG A 73 -0.50 20.07 -0.47
N ILE A 74 -0.61 18.78 -0.16
CA ILE A 74 -1.89 18.04 -0.23
C ILE A 74 -2.94 18.71 0.66
N ARG A 75 -2.58 19.09 1.90
CA ARG A 75 -3.52 19.76 2.83
C ARG A 75 -3.96 21.14 2.35
N THR A 76 -3.06 21.89 1.72
CA THR A 76 -3.34 23.27 1.27
C THR A 76 -4.10 23.29 -0.06
N ALA A 77 -3.70 22.44 -1.01
CA ALA A 77 -4.24 22.42 -2.38
C ALA A 77 -5.39 21.43 -2.56
N GLY A 78 -5.49 20.39 -1.71
CA GLY A 78 -6.46 19.31 -1.87
C GLY A 78 -6.14 18.34 -3.01
N GLU A 79 -4.92 18.39 -3.55
CA GLU A 79 -4.50 17.63 -4.72
C GLU A 79 -3.47 16.55 -4.35
N LEU A 80 -3.68 15.32 -4.84
CA LEU A 80 -2.72 14.24 -4.70
C LEU A 80 -1.58 14.38 -5.72
N PRO A 81 -0.37 13.89 -5.40
CA PRO A 81 0.72 13.88 -6.36
C PRO A 81 0.39 12.98 -7.54
N THR A 82 0.50 13.51 -8.76
CA THR A 82 0.44 12.76 -10.03
C THR A 82 1.78 12.13 -10.38
#